data_AF-A0A0Q6Q401-F1
#
_entry.id   AF-A0A0Q6Q401-F1
#
_cell.length_a   1.000
_cell.length_b   1.000
_cell.length_c   1.000
_cell.angle_alpha   90.00
_cell.angle_beta   90.00
_cell.angle_gamma   90.00
#
_symmetry.space_group_name_H-M   'P 1'
#
loop_
_entity.id
_entity.type
_entity.pdbx_description
1 polymer ?
#
loop_
_entity_poly.entity_id
_entity_poly.type
_entity_poly.pdbx_seq_one_letter_code
_entity_poly.pdbx_strand_id
1 'polypeptide(L)'
;MAVQATLLDPTGMEEQETNSTLSPRPVSLKGLTIGLLDNTKPNATMLLDEIAKQLQQHHGAGEARLYTKDYFGTPVKQPLLEQIVAECDVVITAVGDCGSCSAATVADGILFERAGMPTVSITSDSFLMSGQAMATVQGFPGFDFYAVQHPMASLSADEVRERALTALPEVLRILGVEG
;
A
#
# COMPACT_ATOMS: atom_id res chain seq x y z
N MET A 1 7.29 17.44 50.51
CA MET A 1 8.05 17.39 49.24
C MET A 1 7.31 16.44 48.32
N ALA A 2 6.32 16.94 47.59
CA ALA A 2 5.56 16.15 46.61
C ALA A 2 6.17 16.41 45.23
N VAL A 3 6.59 15.35 44.56
CA VAL A 3 7.09 15.41 43.18
C VAL A 3 5.87 15.58 42.27
N GLN A 4 5.74 16.77 41.67
CA GLN A 4 4.83 16.99 40.54
C GLN A 4 5.36 16.18 39.36
N ALA A 5 4.61 15.19 38.93
CA ALA A 5 4.77 14.62 37.60
C ALA A 5 4.25 15.66 36.60
N THR A 6 5.14 16.21 35.79
CA THR A 6 4.78 17.02 34.63
C THR A 6 4.06 16.09 33.65
N LEU A 7 2.73 16.17 33.64
CA LEU A 7 1.89 15.54 32.63
C LEU A 7 2.24 16.22 31.30
N LEU A 8 3.07 15.54 30.50
CA LEU A 8 3.32 15.92 29.12
C LEU A 8 2.02 15.73 28.35
N ASP A 9 1.44 16.86 27.96
CA ASP A 9 0.37 16.92 26.99
C ASP A 9 0.93 16.51 25.61
N PRO A 10 0.51 15.37 25.02
CA PRO A 10 1.04 14.90 23.75
C PRO A 10 0.43 15.60 22.52
N THR A 11 -0.42 16.62 22.68
CA THR A 11 -0.92 17.40 21.54
C THR A 11 0.11 18.42 21.04
N GLY A 12 1.27 17.92 20.62
CA GLY A 12 2.15 18.59 19.67
C GLY A 12 1.83 18.15 18.25
N MET A 13 0.55 18.14 17.88
CA MET A 13 0.17 18.04 16.46
C MET A 13 0.04 19.48 15.98
N GLU A 14 1.14 20.04 15.47
CA GLU A 14 0.98 21.06 14.44
C GLU A 14 0.02 20.46 13.41
N GLU A 15 -1.12 21.12 13.18
CA GLU A 15 -1.96 20.88 12.01
C GLU A 15 -1.13 21.27 10.78
N GLN A 16 -0.11 20.47 10.46
CA GLN A 16 0.36 20.39 9.09
C GLN A 16 -0.89 20.01 8.30
N GLU A 17 -1.29 20.85 7.36
CA GLU A 17 -2.28 20.50 6.35
C GLU A 17 -1.74 19.26 5.63
N THR A 18 -2.02 18.09 6.20
CA THR A 18 -1.50 16.84 5.68
C THR A 18 -2.25 16.61 4.39
N ASN A 19 -1.54 16.68 3.25
CA ASN A 19 -2.15 16.47 1.96
C ASN A 19 -2.94 15.16 1.98
N SER A 20 -4.25 15.30 1.78
CA SER A 20 -5.27 14.25 1.79
C SER A 20 -5.92 14.09 0.42
N THR A 21 -5.21 14.54 -0.61
CA THR A 21 -5.61 14.39 -2.01
C THR A 21 -4.82 13.26 -2.62
N LEU A 22 -5.52 12.39 -3.36
CA LEU A 22 -4.90 11.33 -4.15
C LEU A 22 -3.98 11.95 -5.21
N SER A 23 -2.83 11.32 -5.43
CA SER A 23 -1.93 11.67 -6.52
C SER A 23 -2.63 11.52 -7.88
N PRO A 24 -2.19 12.28 -8.92
CA PRO A 24 -2.76 12.20 -10.25
C PRO A 24 -2.69 10.79 -10.82
N ARG A 25 -3.85 10.22 -11.17
CA ARG A 25 -3.93 8.87 -11.74
C ARG A 25 -3.40 8.86 -13.18
N PRO A 26 -2.64 7.82 -13.59
CA PRO A 26 -2.28 7.65 -14.98
C PRO A 26 -3.54 7.39 -15.82
N VAL A 27 -3.53 7.84 -17.08
CA VAL A 27 -4.62 7.55 -18.03
C VAL A 27 -4.52 6.14 -18.64
N SER A 28 -3.36 5.48 -18.47
CA SER A 28 -3.06 4.13 -18.98
C SER A 28 -1.78 3.63 -18.32
N LEU A 29 -1.64 2.31 -18.15
CA LEU A 29 -0.41 1.69 -17.63
C LEU A 29 0.66 1.44 -18.70
N LYS A 30 0.36 1.64 -19.98
CA LYS A 30 1.27 1.35 -21.10
C LYS A 30 2.68 1.91 -20.89
N GLY A 31 3.65 1.01 -20.73
CA GLY A 31 5.07 1.34 -20.56
C GLY A 31 5.46 1.88 -19.18
N LEU A 32 4.52 2.03 -18.24
CA LEU A 32 4.82 2.50 -16.88
C LEU A 32 5.55 1.44 -16.07
N THR A 33 6.53 1.87 -15.27
CA THR A 33 7.27 1.02 -14.35
C THR A 33 6.47 0.83 -13.07
N ILE A 34 6.24 -0.43 -12.68
CA ILE A 34 5.50 -0.81 -11.48
C ILE A 34 6.49 -1.12 -10.35
N GLY A 35 6.39 -0.39 -9.23
CA GLY A 35 7.04 -0.76 -7.98
C GLY A 35 6.22 -1.80 -7.22
N LEU A 36 6.85 -2.89 -6.79
CA LEU A 36 6.25 -3.90 -5.95
C LEU A 36 6.92 -3.84 -4.57
N LEU A 37 6.20 -3.36 -3.56
CA LEU A 37 6.71 -3.27 -2.20
C LEU A 37 6.26 -4.47 -1.38
N ASP A 38 7.17 -5.43 -1.24
CA ASP A 38 7.00 -6.63 -0.43
C ASP A 38 7.30 -6.32 1.04
N ASN A 39 6.38 -6.72 1.93
CA ASN A 39 6.53 -6.59 3.36
C ASN A 39 7.08 -7.84 4.06
N THR A 40 7.60 -8.83 3.33
CA THR A 40 8.16 -10.12 3.81
C THR A 40 7.13 -11.09 4.40
N LYS A 41 5.82 -10.81 4.29
CA LYS A 41 4.80 -11.76 4.74
C LYS A 41 4.68 -12.96 3.80
N PRO A 42 4.28 -14.13 4.31
CA PRO A 42 4.01 -15.29 3.46
C PRO A 42 3.07 -14.91 2.31
N ASN A 43 3.41 -15.35 1.10
CA ASN A 43 2.68 -15.11 -0.14
C ASN A 43 2.58 -13.65 -0.62
N ALA A 44 3.21 -12.68 0.06
CA ALA A 44 3.19 -11.26 -0.36
C ALA A 44 3.87 -11.07 -1.73
N THR A 45 5.11 -11.53 -1.89
CA THR A 45 5.85 -11.48 -3.17
C THR A 45 5.06 -12.14 -4.29
N MET A 46 4.51 -13.33 -4.03
CA MET A 46 3.76 -14.09 -5.05
C MET A 46 2.48 -13.38 -5.49
N LEU A 47 1.77 -12.75 -4.57
CA LEU A 47 0.59 -11.93 -4.90
C LEU A 47 0.99 -10.72 -5.75
N LEU A 48 2.04 -10.01 -5.35
CA LEU A 48 2.55 -8.83 -6.06
C LEU A 48 3.02 -9.18 -7.48
N ASP A 49 3.82 -10.24 -7.62
CA ASP A 49 4.35 -10.70 -8.90
C ASP A 49 3.23 -11.13 -9.85
N GLU A 50 2.22 -11.86 -9.37
CA GLU A 50 1.12 -12.27 -10.24
C GLU A 50 0.25 -11.06 -10.65
N ILE A 51 -0.01 -10.10 -9.77
CA ILE A 51 -0.70 -8.86 -10.16
C ILE A 51 0.12 -8.12 -11.24
N ALA A 52 1.41 -7.93 -11.02
CA ALA A 52 2.29 -7.24 -11.97
C ALA A 52 2.30 -7.93 -13.34
N LYS A 53 2.41 -9.25 -13.35
CA LYS A 53 2.37 -10.07 -14.57
C LYS A 53 1.06 -9.87 -15.33
N GLN A 54 -0.08 -9.83 -14.65
CA GLN A 54 -1.37 -9.61 -15.29
C GLN A 54 -1.50 -8.19 -15.86
N LEU A 55 -1.02 -7.18 -15.13
CA LEU A 55 -0.96 -5.79 -15.61
C LEU A 55 -0.05 -5.66 -16.84
N GLN A 56 1.09 -6.35 -16.87
CA GLN A 56 1.98 -6.39 -18.03
C GLN A 56 1.33 -7.07 -19.23
N GLN A 57 0.74 -8.25 -19.03
CA GLN A 57 0.18 -9.08 -20.09
C GLN A 57 -1.07 -8.47 -20.73
N HIS A 58 -1.95 -7.86 -19.93
CA HIS A 58 -3.28 -7.44 -20.37
C HIS A 58 -3.46 -5.92 -20.45
N HIS A 59 -2.63 -5.13 -19.74
CA HIS A 59 -2.77 -3.67 -19.68
C HIS A 59 -1.54 -2.92 -20.20
N GLY A 60 -0.52 -3.64 -20.68
CA GLY A 60 0.67 -3.08 -21.33
C GLY A 60 1.65 -2.41 -20.38
N ALA A 61 1.55 -2.67 -19.08
CA ALA A 61 2.53 -2.17 -18.11
C ALA A 61 3.96 -2.55 -18.50
N GLY A 62 4.91 -1.68 -18.14
CA GLY A 62 6.33 -1.84 -18.44
C GLY A 62 7.03 -2.79 -17.46
N GLU A 63 8.24 -2.42 -17.04
CA GLU A 63 9.03 -3.20 -16.08
C GLU A 63 8.34 -3.25 -14.70
N ALA A 64 8.45 -4.37 -14.00
CA ALA A 64 8.08 -4.49 -12.60
C ALA A 64 9.34 -4.63 -11.75
N ARG A 65 9.47 -3.82 -10.70
CA ARG A 65 10.63 -3.80 -9.81
C ARG A 65 10.23 -4.18 -8.40
N LEU A 66 10.85 -5.23 -7.88
CA LEU A 66 10.61 -5.71 -6.52
C LEU A 66 11.50 -4.98 -5.52
N TYR A 67 10.88 -4.44 -4.48
CA TYR A 67 11.51 -3.85 -3.31
C TYR A 67 11.01 -4.56 -2.07
N THR A 68 11.85 -4.66 -1.04
CA THR A 68 11.51 -5.38 0.18
C THR A 68 11.71 -4.48 1.38
N LYS A 69 10.66 -4.36 2.21
CA LYS A 69 10.76 -3.69 3.50
C LYS A 69 11.62 -4.53 4.45
N ASP A 70 12.34 -3.86 5.32
CA ASP A 70 13.08 -4.52 6.40
C ASP A 70 12.14 -5.03 7.51
N TYR A 71 10.97 -4.41 7.67
CA TYR A 71 9.98 -4.81 8.65
C TYR A 71 8.54 -4.51 8.20
N PHE A 72 7.64 -5.49 8.33
CA PHE A 72 6.23 -5.35 7.94
C PHE A 72 5.42 -4.40 8.83
N GLY A 73 5.82 -4.22 10.09
CA GLY A 73 4.99 -3.59 11.12
C GLY A 73 5.16 -2.07 11.25
N THR A 74 6.05 -1.47 10.47
CA THR A 74 6.27 -0.01 10.43
C THR A 74 6.20 0.49 8.99
N PRO A 75 5.90 1.77 8.75
CA PRO A 75 5.93 2.33 7.41
C PRO A 75 7.30 2.22 6.74
N VAL A 76 7.31 2.27 5.41
CA VAL A 76 8.50 2.30 4.56
C VAL A 76 9.42 3.44 4.99
N LYS A 77 10.71 3.15 5.08
CA LYS A 77 11.71 4.14 5.46
C LYS A 77 11.96 5.13 4.33
N GLN A 78 12.24 6.38 4.69
CA GLN A 78 12.46 7.48 3.75
C GLN A 78 13.42 7.14 2.59
N PRO A 79 14.60 6.50 2.79
CA PRO A 79 15.48 6.19 1.67
C PRO A 79 14.89 5.22 0.65
N LEU A 80 14.11 4.23 1.12
CA LEU A 80 13.46 3.26 0.23
C LEU A 80 12.27 3.90 -0.49
N LEU A 81 11.51 4.77 0.18
CA LEU A 81 10.44 5.54 -0.44
C LEU A 81 10.98 6.42 -1.57
N GLU A 82 12.04 7.19 -1.31
CA GLU A 82 12.68 8.07 -2.30
C GLU A 82 13.21 7.27 -3.49
N GLN A 83 13.80 6.11 -3.22
CA GLN A 83 14.26 5.20 -4.27
C GLN A 83 13.10 4.76 -5.18
N ILE A 84 12.00 4.27 -4.60
CA ILE A 84 10.86 3.77 -5.38
C ILE A 84 10.22 4.91 -6.19
N VAL A 85 10.04 6.09 -5.57
CA VAL A 85 9.49 7.29 -6.25
C VAL A 85 10.37 7.74 -7.41
N ALA A 86 11.70 7.59 -7.32
CA ALA A 86 12.62 7.95 -8.39
C ALA A 86 12.66 6.93 -9.54
N GLU A 87 12.27 5.68 -9.28
CA GLU A 87 12.44 4.56 -10.20
C GLU A 87 11.13 4.06 -10.82
N CYS A 88 9.98 4.37 -10.23
CA CYS A 88 8.67 3.81 -10.60
C CYS A 88 7.64 4.90 -10.87
N ASP A 89 6.61 4.55 -11.64
CA ASP A 89 5.50 5.43 -11.98
C ASP A 89 4.26 5.16 -11.13
N VAL A 90 4.08 3.91 -10.69
CA VAL A 90 3.01 3.45 -9.78
C VAL A 90 3.58 2.43 -8.81
N VAL A 91 2.94 2.22 -7.65
CA VAL A 91 3.38 1.23 -6.67
C VAL A 91 2.24 0.39 -6.12
N ILE A 92 2.52 -0.89 -5.86
CA ILE A 92 1.62 -1.83 -5.20
C ILE A 92 2.31 -2.36 -3.95
N THR A 93 1.67 -2.26 -2.79
CA THR A 93 2.20 -2.76 -1.50
C THR A 93 1.25 -3.79 -0.90
N ALA A 94 1.80 -4.94 -0.48
CA ALA A 94 1.02 -6.05 0.06
C ALA A 94 1.86 -6.95 1.00
N VAL A 95 1.27 -7.76 1.89
CA VAL A 95 -0.14 -7.74 2.33
C VAL A 95 -0.25 -7.41 3.82
N GLY A 96 -1.18 -6.54 4.17
CA GLY A 96 -1.59 -6.33 5.55
C GLY A 96 -2.57 -7.43 6.01
N ASP A 97 -2.12 -8.46 6.72
CA ASP A 97 -2.95 -9.60 7.15
C ASP A 97 -3.10 -9.74 8.68
N CYS A 98 -2.76 -8.67 9.39
CA CYS A 98 -2.73 -8.55 10.84
C CYS A 98 -2.94 -7.08 11.24
N GLY A 99 -3.28 -6.79 12.49
CA GLY A 99 -3.59 -5.41 12.93
C GLY A 99 -2.47 -4.41 12.64
N SER A 100 -1.23 -4.71 13.07
CA SER A 100 -0.08 -3.80 12.90
C SER A 100 0.37 -3.68 11.44
N CYS A 101 0.44 -4.78 10.70
CA CYS A 101 0.87 -4.77 9.30
C CYS A 101 -0.17 -4.14 8.37
N SER A 102 -1.48 -4.30 8.62
CA SER A 102 -2.52 -3.63 7.83
C SER A 102 -2.44 -2.11 7.97
N ALA A 103 -2.22 -1.64 9.19
CA ALA A 103 -1.97 -0.23 9.45
C ALA A 103 -0.69 0.25 8.75
N ALA A 104 0.41 -0.50 8.84
CA ALA A 104 1.67 -0.15 8.17
C ALA A 104 1.53 -0.12 6.63
N THR A 105 0.84 -1.09 6.02
CA THR A 105 0.60 -1.14 4.57
C THR A 105 -0.27 0.02 4.07
N VAL A 106 -1.25 0.48 4.85
CA VAL A 106 -2.01 1.70 4.53
C VAL A 106 -1.15 2.95 4.69
N ALA A 107 -0.34 3.02 5.76
CA ALA A 107 0.58 4.13 5.97
C ALA A 107 1.63 4.23 4.85
N ASP A 108 2.15 3.10 4.35
CA ASP A 108 3.04 3.06 3.18
C ASP A 108 2.38 3.74 1.97
N GLY A 109 1.14 3.35 1.67
CA GLY A 109 0.42 3.90 0.53
C GLY A 109 0.16 5.39 0.65
N ILE A 110 -0.22 5.87 1.84
CA ILE A 110 -0.39 7.30 2.11
C ILE A 110 0.92 8.07 1.90
N LEU A 111 2.07 7.51 2.30
CA LEU A 111 3.37 8.15 2.10
C LEU A 111 3.70 8.29 0.60
N PHE A 112 3.41 7.26 -0.20
CA PHE A 112 3.62 7.32 -1.65
C PHE A 112 2.65 8.29 -2.35
N GLU A 113 1.38 8.31 -1.96
CA GLU A 113 0.40 9.27 -2.47
C GLU A 113 0.83 10.72 -2.19
N ARG A 114 1.34 10.98 -0.98
CA ARG A 114 1.89 12.29 -0.61
C ARG A 114 3.16 12.65 -1.38
N ALA A 115 3.92 11.65 -1.82
CA ALA A 115 5.06 11.82 -2.72
C ALA A 115 4.63 11.98 -4.19
N GLY A 116 3.33 11.98 -4.49
CA GLY A 116 2.79 12.14 -5.84
C GLY A 116 2.76 10.86 -6.67
N MET A 117 2.95 9.69 -6.05
CA MET A 117 2.97 8.39 -6.73
C MET A 117 1.65 7.62 -6.50
N PRO A 118 0.91 7.30 -7.58
CA PRO A 118 -0.30 6.50 -7.49
C PRO A 118 -0.03 5.12 -6.89
N THR A 119 -0.79 4.79 -5.85
CA THR A 119 -0.52 3.61 -5.03
C THR A 119 -1.75 2.72 -4.87
N VAL A 120 -1.51 1.41 -4.87
CA VAL A 120 -2.46 0.41 -4.39
C VAL A 120 -1.90 -0.27 -3.13
N SER A 121 -2.54 -0.03 -1.99
CA SER A 121 -2.32 -0.82 -0.78
C SER A 121 -3.27 -2.01 -0.74
N ILE A 122 -2.75 -3.20 -0.46
CA ILE A 122 -3.56 -4.41 -0.31
C ILE A 122 -3.51 -4.88 1.14
N THR A 123 -4.66 -4.87 1.78
CA THR A 123 -4.87 -5.42 3.12
C THR A 123 -5.88 -6.55 3.07
N SER A 124 -5.92 -7.38 4.09
CA SER A 124 -6.95 -8.40 4.24
C SER A 124 -8.26 -7.79 4.72
N ASP A 125 -9.39 -8.27 4.21
CA ASP A 125 -10.75 -7.86 4.58
C ASP A 125 -11.03 -7.91 6.10
N SER A 126 -10.45 -8.88 6.80
CA SER A 126 -10.52 -9.01 8.26
C SER A 126 -9.91 -7.81 9.01
N PHE A 127 -9.11 -7.00 8.32
CA PHE A 127 -8.44 -5.81 8.85
C PHE A 127 -8.80 -4.52 8.09
N LEU A 128 -9.87 -4.53 7.29
CA LEU A 128 -10.38 -3.34 6.58
C LEU A 128 -10.59 -2.17 7.54
N MET A 129 -11.25 -2.41 8.68
CA MET A 129 -11.49 -1.38 9.71
C MET A 129 -10.19 -0.83 10.30
N SER A 130 -9.17 -1.69 10.49
CA SER A 130 -7.86 -1.24 10.97
C SER A 130 -7.15 -0.37 9.95
N GLY A 131 -7.24 -0.71 8.67
CA GLY A 131 -6.72 0.12 7.57
C GLY A 131 -7.40 1.48 7.50
N GLN A 132 -8.74 1.51 7.53
CA GLN A 132 -9.53 2.75 7.53
C GLN A 132 -9.24 3.64 8.76
N ALA A 133 -9.09 3.03 9.93
CA ALA A 133 -8.68 3.74 11.14
C ALA A 133 -7.29 4.37 10.97
N MET A 134 -6.33 3.66 10.38
CA MET A 134 -5.00 4.23 10.10
C MET A 134 -5.08 5.39 9.10
N ALA A 135 -5.85 5.26 8.03
CA ALA A 135 -6.07 6.34 7.06
C ALA A 135 -6.63 7.60 7.74
N THR A 136 -7.58 7.43 8.66
CA THR A 136 -8.15 8.51 9.47
C THR A 136 -7.12 9.15 10.40
N VAL A 137 -6.34 8.33 11.12
CA VAL A 137 -5.27 8.81 12.02
C VAL A 137 -4.19 9.58 11.26
N GLN A 138 -3.89 9.17 10.03
CA GLN A 138 -2.96 9.87 9.17
C GLN A 138 -3.54 11.14 8.54
N GLY A 139 -4.82 11.48 8.76
CA GLY A 139 -5.46 12.66 8.16
C GLY A 139 -5.84 12.48 6.69
N PHE A 140 -5.90 11.25 6.17
CA PHE A 140 -6.27 10.94 4.79
C PHE A 140 -7.41 9.90 4.74
N PRO A 141 -8.61 10.20 5.29
CA PRO A 141 -9.72 9.24 5.36
C PRO A 141 -10.25 8.81 3.97
N GLY A 142 -9.97 9.59 2.92
CA GLY A 142 -10.29 9.24 1.53
C GLY A 142 -9.22 8.40 0.82
N PHE A 143 -8.18 7.93 1.52
CA PHE A 143 -7.19 7.04 0.94
C PHE A 143 -7.84 5.71 0.55
N ASP A 144 -7.80 5.39 -0.73
CA ASP A 144 -8.42 4.21 -1.31
C ASP A 144 -7.44 3.03 -1.35
N PHE A 145 -7.89 1.87 -0.88
CA PHE A 145 -7.07 0.66 -0.80
C PHE A 145 -7.94 -0.58 -0.96
N TYR A 146 -7.34 -1.68 -1.43
CA TYR A 146 -8.06 -2.92 -1.67
C TYR A 146 -8.02 -3.84 -0.45
N ALA A 147 -9.17 -4.42 -0.13
CA ALA A 147 -9.33 -5.45 0.88
C ALA A 147 -9.47 -6.83 0.23
N VAL A 148 -8.38 -7.59 0.19
CA VAL A 148 -8.37 -8.97 -0.30
C VAL A 148 -8.99 -9.90 0.76
N GLN A 149 -9.80 -10.89 0.37
CA GLN A 149 -10.41 -11.82 1.33
C GLN A 149 -9.35 -12.48 2.27
N HIS A 150 -9.68 -12.79 3.52
CA HIS A 150 -8.80 -13.52 4.44
C HIS A 150 -8.93 -15.05 4.26
N PRO A 151 -7.90 -15.87 4.56
CA PRO A 151 -6.49 -15.53 4.84
C PRO A 151 -5.64 -15.49 3.55
N MET A 152 -4.45 -14.89 3.64
CA MET A 152 -3.41 -14.96 2.59
C MET A 152 -2.27 -15.92 2.93
N ALA A 153 -1.86 -15.97 4.20
CA ALA A 153 -0.63 -16.65 4.61
C ALA A 153 -0.62 -18.17 4.40
N SER A 154 -1.79 -18.81 4.43
CA SER A 154 -1.93 -20.27 4.31
C SER A 154 -2.30 -20.76 2.91
N LEU A 155 -2.43 -19.84 1.95
CA LEU A 155 -2.85 -20.18 0.59
C LEU A 155 -1.74 -20.91 -0.17
N SER A 156 -2.14 -21.84 -1.02
CA SER A 156 -1.30 -22.44 -2.05
C SER A 156 -1.00 -21.44 -3.18
N ALA A 157 -0.04 -21.77 -4.05
CA ALA A 157 0.32 -20.92 -5.19
C ALA A 157 -0.85 -20.65 -6.14
N ASP A 158 -1.73 -21.64 -6.36
CA ASP A 158 -2.88 -21.49 -7.25
C ASP A 158 -3.96 -20.61 -6.61
N GLU A 159 -4.22 -20.76 -5.31
CA GLU A 159 -5.14 -19.89 -4.57
C GLU A 159 -4.65 -18.43 -4.50
N VAL A 160 -3.33 -18.21 -4.37
CA VAL A 160 -2.74 -16.86 -4.46
C VAL A 160 -2.95 -16.26 -5.85
N ARG A 161 -2.79 -17.06 -6.91
CA ARG A 161 -3.06 -16.62 -8.28
C ARG A 161 -4.53 -16.23 -8.48
N GLU A 162 -5.46 -17.05 -8.01
CA GLU A 162 -6.89 -16.73 -8.04
C GLU A 162 -7.19 -15.43 -7.29
N ARG A 163 -6.48 -15.18 -6.19
CA ARG A 163 -6.57 -13.92 -5.46
C ARG A 163 -6.08 -12.71 -6.23
N ALA A 164 -4.93 -12.84 -6.89
CA ALA A 164 -4.40 -11.79 -7.75
C ALA A 164 -5.41 -11.45 -8.86
N LEU A 165 -5.96 -12.46 -9.53
CA LEU A 165 -6.97 -12.28 -10.59
C LEU A 165 -8.22 -11.57 -10.08
N THR A 166 -8.71 -11.95 -8.89
CA THR A 166 -9.87 -11.30 -8.27
C THR A 166 -9.58 -9.85 -7.87
N ALA A 167 -8.34 -9.51 -7.54
CA ALA A 167 -7.93 -8.17 -7.16
C ALA A 167 -7.82 -7.20 -8.35
N LEU A 168 -7.57 -7.70 -9.57
CA LEU A 168 -7.25 -6.87 -10.73
C LEU A 168 -8.26 -5.75 -11.02
N PRO A 169 -9.59 -5.98 -11.02
CA PRO A 169 -10.54 -4.90 -11.28
C PRO A 169 -10.39 -3.74 -10.31
N GLU A 170 -10.20 -4.02 -9.02
CA GLU A 170 -10.01 -2.99 -7.99
C GLU A 170 -8.63 -2.32 -8.10
N VAL A 171 -7.58 -3.07 -8.44
CA VAL A 171 -6.25 -2.49 -8.73
C VAL A 171 -6.34 -1.48 -9.87
N LEU A 172 -7.03 -1.81 -10.96
CA LEU A 172 -7.21 -0.93 -12.11
C LEU A 172 -8.07 0.30 -11.77
N ARG A 173 -9.14 0.11 -11.00
CA ARG A 173 -9.99 1.20 -10.50
C ARG A 173 -9.20 2.18 -9.64
N ILE A 174 -8.43 1.68 -8.67
CA ILE A 174 -7.61 2.52 -7.78
C ILE A 174 -6.51 3.25 -8.57
N LEU A 175 -5.96 2.64 -9.61
CA LEU A 175 -5.00 3.29 -10.51
C LEU A 175 -5.67 4.21 -11.55
N GLY A 176 -7.00 4.27 -11.61
CA GLY A 176 -7.76 5.16 -12.51
C GLY A 176 -7.68 4.79 -13.99
N VAL A 177 -7.35 3.53 -14.31
CA VAL A 177 -7.12 3.04 -15.68
C VAL A 177 -8.24 2.13 -16.19
N GLU A 178 -9.46 2.40 -15.77
CA GLU A 178 -10.65 1.68 -16.26
C GLU A 178 -10.80 1.90 -17.77
N GLY A 179 -10.79 0.80 -18.53
CA GLY A 179 -10.93 0.77 -19.99
C GLY A 179 -11.56 -0.52 -20.45
#